data_AF-A0A093R1M5-F1
#
_entry.id   AF-A0A093R1M5-F1
#
_cell.length_a   1.000
_cell.length_b   1.000
_cell.length_c   1.000
_cell.angle_alpha   90.00
_cell.angle_beta   90.00
_cell.angle_gamma   90.00
#
_symmetry.space_group_name_H-M   'P 1'
#
loop_
_entity.id
_entity.type
_entity.pdbx_description
1 polymer ?
#
loop_
_entity_poly.entity_id
_entity_poly.type
_entity_poly.pdbx_seq_one_letter_code
_entity_poly.pdbx_strand_id
1 'polypeptide(L)' 'YTCSQCKESFSLEVSLILHQKLHTGKGDGPLTCTYCGKDFRDLSKAIRHQRIHTGERP' A
#
# COMPACT_ATOMS: atom_id res chain seq x y z
N TYR A 1 -6.97 9.10 -12.86
CA TYR A 1 -6.35 7.80 -12.53
C TYR A 1 -6.23 7.68 -11.01
N THR A 2 -7.21 7.07 -10.36
CA THR A 2 -7.27 7.06 -8.88
C THR A 2 -6.66 5.79 -8.32
N CYS A 3 -5.79 5.93 -7.33
CA CYS A 3 -5.22 4.82 -6.60
C CYS A 3 -6.32 4.19 -5.75
N SER A 4 -6.62 2.94 -6.05
CA SER A 4 -7.61 2.16 -5.32
C SER A 4 -7.20 1.88 -3.86
N GLN A 5 -5.92 2.05 -3.50
CA GLN A 5 -5.39 1.70 -2.17
C GLN A 5 -5.49 2.83 -1.14
N CYS A 6 -5.30 4.08 -1.55
CA CYS A 6 -5.39 5.26 -0.66
C CYS A 6 -6.40 6.31 -1.16
N LYS A 7 -7.07 6.03 -2.28
CA LYS A 7 -8.04 6.90 -2.95
C LYS A 7 -7.44 8.23 -3.46
N GLU A 8 -6.11 8.35 -3.54
CA GLU A 8 -5.45 9.49 -4.20
C GLU A 8 -5.69 9.50 -5.71
N SER A 9 -5.91 10.68 -6.28
CA SER A 9 -6.21 10.82 -7.70
C SER A 9 -5.04 11.42 -8.47
N PHE A 10 -4.63 10.75 -9.55
CA PHE A 10 -3.54 11.17 -10.44
C PHE A 10 -4.08 11.63 -11.79
N SER A 11 -3.43 12.64 -12.36
CA SER A 11 -3.77 13.20 -13.68
C SER A 11 -3.28 12.33 -14.85
N LEU A 12 -2.32 11.42 -14.59
CA LEU A 12 -1.67 10.56 -15.60
C LEU A 12 -1.58 9.10 -15.12
N GLU A 13 -1.71 8.15 -16.06
CA GLU A 13 -1.67 6.71 -15.77
C GLU A 13 -0.31 6.23 -15.25
N VAL A 14 0.80 6.74 -15.82
CA VAL A 14 2.16 6.37 -15.40
C VAL A 14 2.44 6.77 -13.95
N SER A 15 1.86 7.89 -13.51
CA SER A 15 1.96 8.37 -12.13
C SER A 15 1.21 7.45 -11.17
N LEU A 16 0.02 6.96 -11.56
CA LEU A 16 -0.71 5.94 -10.81
C LEU A 16 0.09 4.62 -10.71
N ILE A 17 0.70 4.18 -11.81
CA ILE A 17 1.50 2.94 -11.85
C ILE A 17 2.74 3.06 -10.95
N LEU A 18 3.45 4.19 -10.95
CA LEU A 18 4.60 4.41 -10.05
C LEU A 18 4.16 4.54 -8.59
N HIS A 19 3.05 5.23 -8.34
CA HIS A 19 2.48 5.35 -7.00
C HIS A 19 2.04 3.98 -6.45
N GLN A 20 1.45 3.11 -7.28
CA GLN A 20 1.19 1.71 -6.93
C GLN A 20 2.48 0.95 -6.59
N LYS A 21 3.63 1.32 -7.18
CA LYS A 21 4.93 0.74 -6.81
C LYS A 21 5.39 1.13 -5.40
N LEU A 22 4.98 2.31 -4.91
CA LEU A 22 5.24 2.75 -3.53
C LEU A 22 4.39 1.98 -2.52
N HIS A 23 3.14 1.65 -2.87
CA HIS A 23 2.36 0.66 -2.10
C HIS A 23 3.04 -0.71 -2.06
N THR A 24 3.78 -1.09 -3.13
CA THR A 24 4.56 -2.33 -3.16
C THR A 24 5.96 -2.22 -2.55
N GLY A 25 6.31 -1.12 -1.84
CA GLY A 25 7.39 -1.20 -0.85
C GLY A 25 8.76 -1.61 -1.38
N LYS A 26 9.21 -1.05 -2.50
CA LYS A 26 10.51 -1.40 -3.07
C LYS A 26 11.63 -0.51 -2.52
N GLY A 27 12.00 -0.78 -1.28
CA GLY A 27 13.17 -0.20 -0.61
C GLY A 27 13.31 -0.86 0.75
N ASP A 28 14.54 -1.08 1.22
CA ASP A 28 14.94 -1.68 2.51
C ASP A 28 14.39 -0.98 3.79
N GLY A 29 13.25 -0.28 3.71
CA GLY A 29 12.57 0.37 4.81
C GLY A 29 11.38 -0.43 5.33
N PRO A 30 11.00 -0.25 6.61
CA PRO A 30 9.79 -0.82 7.15
C PRO A 30 8.56 -0.30 6.40
N LEU A 31 7.72 -1.22 5.99
CA LEU A 31 6.45 -1.00 5.32
C LEU A 31 5.40 -0.70 6.37
N THR A 32 5.02 0.56 6.46
CA THR A 32 4.10 1.03 7.48
C THR A 32 2.65 0.80 7.03
N CYS A 33 1.85 0.23 7.91
CA CYS A 33 0.42 0.08 7.72
C CYS A 33 -0.26 1.45 7.77
N THR A 34 -1.02 1.78 6.74
CA THR A 34 -1.74 3.05 6.64
C THR A 34 -2.94 3.15 7.58
N TYR A 35 -3.43 2.04 8.10
CA TYR A 35 -4.59 2.01 9.00
C TYR A 35 -4.24 2.18 10.48
N CYS A 36 -3.04 1.74 10.90
CA CYS A 36 -2.65 1.78 12.31
C CYS A 36 -1.18 2.19 12.57
N GLY A 37 -0.45 2.59 11.53
CA GLY A 37 0.92 3.07 11.65
C GLY A 37 1.94 1.98 11.98
N LYS A 38 1.60 0.69 11.82
CA LYS A 38 2.47 -0.42 12.22
C LYS A 38 3.50 -0.75 11.14
N ASP A 39 4.77 -0.82 11.54
CA ASP A 39 5.90 -1.05 10.65
C ASP A 39 6.16 -2.54 10.39
N PHE A 40 6.46 -2.88 9.13
CA PHE A 40 6.76 -4.25 8.72
C PHE A 40 8.03 -4.28 7.86
N ARG A 41 9.06 -4.99 8.31
CA ARG A 41 10.30 -5.16 7.51
C ARG A 41 10.13 -6.04 6.27
N ASP A 42 8.94 -6.62 6.10
CA ASP A 42 8.61 -7.57 5.03
C ASP A 42 7.26 -7.20 4.40
N LEU A 43 7.23 -7.15 3.06
CA LEU A 43 6.06 -6.77 2.27
C LEU A 43 4.89 -7.71 2.43
N SER A 44 5.16 -9.01 2.53
CA SER A 44 4.12 -10.01 2.75
C SER A 44 3.46 -9.82 4.13
N LYS A 45 4.24 -9.45 5.15
CA LYS A 45 3.71 -9.17 6.49
C LYS A 45 2.87 -7.90 6.51
N ALA A 46 3.32 -6.84 5.83
CA ALA A 46 2.60 -5.58 5.70
C ALA A 46 1.25 -5.79 5.00
N ILE A 47 1.25 -6.49 3.87
CA ILE A 47 0.05 -6.78 3.07
C ILE A 47 -0.92 -7.65 3.87
N ARG A 48 -0.46 -8.73 4.52
CA ARG A 48 -1.32 -9.57 5.35
C ARG A 48 -1.93 -8.80 6.51
N HIS A 49 -1.19 -7.87 7.07
CA HIS A 49 -1.69 -7.00 8.12
C HIS A 49 -2.69 -5.96 7.60
N GLN A 50 -2.51 -5.39 6.41
CA GLN A 50 -3.51 -4.46 5.88
C GLN A 50 -4.88 -5.12 5.68
N ARG A 51 -4.92 -6.43 5.38
CA ARG A 51 -6.18 -7.21 5.28
C ARG A 51 -6.99 -7.29 6.57
N ILE A 52 -6.35 -7.15 7.75
CA ILE A 52 -7.10 -7.14 9.01
C ILE A 52 -7.87 -5.84 9.22
N HIS A 53 -7.45 -4.75 8.57
CA HIS A 53 -8.09 -3.44 8.67
C HIS A 53 -9.17 -3.23 7.62
N THR A 54 -8.94 -3.73 6.40
CA THR A 54 -9.97 -3.68 5.36
C THR A 54 -11.09 -4.68 5.62
N GLY A 55 -10.89 -5.65 6.52
CA GLY A 55 -11.87 -6.71 6.78
C GLY A 55 -12.08 -7.62 5.57
N GLU A 56 -11.22 -7.53 4.55
CA GLU A 56 -11.28 -8.35 3.36
C GLU A 56 -10.86 -9.78 3.70
N ARG A 57 -11.84 -10.58 4.14
CA ARG A 57 -11.88 -12.01 3.80
C ARG A 57 -12.17 -12.14 2.29
N PRO A 58 -11.71 -13.23 1.64
CA PRO A 58 -11.63 -13.32 0.18
C PRO A 58 -12.96 -13.03 -0.52
#